data_AF-A0A2A2HSL7-F1
#
_entry.id   AF-A0A2A2HSL7-F1
#
_cell.length_a   1.000
_cell.length_b   1.000
_cell.length_c   1.000
_cell.angle_alpha   90.00
_cell.angle_beta   90.00
_cell.angle_gamma   90.00
#
_symmetry.space_group_name_H-M   'P 1'
#
loop_
_entity.id
_entity.type
_entity.pdbx_description
1 polymer ?
#
loop_
_entity_poly.entity_id
_entity_poly.type
_entity_poly.pdbx_seq_one_letter_code
_entity_poly.pdbx_strand_id
1 'polypeptide(L)'
;MVYVSKGTILEDSVKKNIHNIKVNKIRFYLTQGFNEKYLLFIKGYLLMMTIMFFSVAYNRFTYFILIGIFLLSIFTIFKIELDKIFKTRLTQRIVYYILLLVVAGITAYFIREVTFDHSNVNNASSFISLIVESEAAIIAIVVSLSLVAVQQTSSSYSARVINIFKDSKRNPDFFILMVTYAFCIIFGVYLQKMIITSISGNTTLGQVFIFDNFLINIIKVLSSSNISMGSLFEIYTWFLYAFFIFSLLALGSYLLETLEMFKPHILIKLLSENIRVDSIKSAIELENSNSMDENGKIQPIEDTIQPIVDVLQGSMMAYDYGTTSYGLRIIENKAIQIIKDKDYDLTCKEAIVKRIIDYIKIVGVIAVKQEMERTVIDTSITLSNIGTVLIEEKLYTPIPSITYSLKKIAKNSLTKDNLLDSSVQTIDALQKIGNMMVENNEKSIVKKIINSVGEIGISAITPQNNELNVLIYRITEVLEEFGKKVIEKKWEIEIEVVIINLGNIGSKIIDKEPITRDAELSELKLLTSLYSIAKVAIEEDLEDPIYDITSTIRNIGVRVSDKKPYIIYRARNFLQYIHKALSSRCLDAVPENVWIKLCKHVSEREKELDSLIE
;
A
#
# COMPACT_ATOMS: atom_id res chain seq x y z
N MET A 1 2.82 -74.39 -25.24
CA MET A 1 1.56 -75.16 -25.19
C MET A 1 0.47 -74.14 -24.87
N VAL A 2 -0.50 -73.81 -25.71
CA VAL A 2 -1.29 -74.57 -26.68
C VAL A 2 -1.50 -73.71 -27.94
N TYR A 3 -1.64 -74.39 -29.07
CA TYR A 3 -1.69 -73.92 -30.46
C TYR A 3 -3.15 -73.98 -30.98
N VAL A 4 -3.40 -73.36 -32.17
CA VAL A 4 -4.53 -73.56 -33.12
C VAL A 4 -5.81 -72.71 -32.81
N SER A 5 -6.51 -71.99 -33.72
CA SER A 5 -6.47 -71.80 -35.19
C SER A 5 -7.42 -70.66 -35.66
N LYS A 6 -7.03 -70.03 -36.78
CA LYS A 6 -7.79 -69.42 -37.91
C LYS A 6 -9.19 -68.83 -37.72
N GLY A 7 -9.37 -67.66 -38.34
CA GLY A 7 -10.51 -67.45 -39.27
C GLY A 7 -11.20 -66.09 -39.22
N THR A 8 -10.70 -65.13 -39.99
CA THR A 8 -11.41 -64.13 -40.83
C THR A 8 -12.89 -63.79 -40.55
N ILE A 9 -13.23 -62.49 -40.43
CA ILE A 9 -13.95 -61.67 -41.44
C ILE A 9 -14.06 -60.21 -40.93
N LEU A 10 -13.98 -59.30 -41.90
CA LEU A 10 -13.98 -57.85 -41.84
C LEU A 10 -15.24 -57.18 -41.24
N GLU A 11 -15.02 -55.91 -40.90
CA GLU A 11 -15.86 -54.74 -41.22
C GLU A 11 -16.86 -54.15 -40.21
N ASP A 12 -16.80 -52.82 -40.18
CA ASP A 12 -17.80 -51.82 -39.78
C ASP A 12 -17.94 -51.28 -38.35
N SER A 13 -17.30 -51.83 -37.31
CA SER A 13 -17.45 -51.22 -35.96
C SER A 13 -16.38 -50.18 -35.58
N VAL A 14 -15.21 -50.16 -36.24
CA VAL A 14 -14.07 -49.30 -35.85
C VAL A 14 -14.11 -47.92 -36.55
N LYS A 15 -14.75 -47.78 -37.71
CA LYS A 15 -14.90 -46.47 -38.39
C LYS A 15 -15.87 -45.52 -37.69
N LYS A 16 -16.87 -46.04 -36.95
CA LYS A 16 -17.86 -45.21 -36.26
C LYS A 16 -17.34 -44.57 -34.97
N ASN A 17 -16.36 -45.20 -34.30
CA ASN A 17 -15.72 -44.63 -33.11
C ASN A 17 -14.58 -43.64 -33.43
N ILE A 18 -13.89 -43.78 -34.57
CA ILE A 18 -12.88 -42.80 -34.98
C ILE A 18 -13.53 -41.50 -35.49
N HIS A 19 -14.74 -41.57 -36.04
CA HIS A 19 -15.45 -40.38 -36.49
C HIS A 19 -16.06 -39.57 -35.34
N ASN A 20 -16.63 -40.22 -34.31
CA ASN A 20 -17.14 -39.52 -33.13
C ASN A 20 -16.02 -38.91 -32.26
N ILE A 21 -14.84 -39.53 -32.19
CA ILE A 21 -13.69 -38.97 -31.47
C ILE A 21 -13.08 -37.77 -32.24
N LYS A 22 -13.04 -37.77 -33.58
CA LYS A 22 -12.56 -36.60 -34.35
C LYS A 22 -13.56 -35.44 -34.35
N VAL A 23 -14.87 -35.70 -34.41
CA VAL A 23 -15.89 -34.62 -34.42
C VAL A 23 -16.01 -33.96 -33.05
N ASN A 24 -15.92 -34.71 -31.94
CA ASN A 24 -15.92 -34.11 -30.60
C ASN A 24 -14.61 -33.38 -30.27
N LYS A 25 -13.46 -33.83 -30.79
CA LYS A 25 -12.18 -33.10 -30.63
C LYS A 25 -12.15 -31.81 -31.44
N ILE A 26 -12.75 -31.78 -32.64
CA ILE A 26 -12.89 -30.55 -33.44
C ILE A 26 -13.90 -29.59 -32.80
N ARG A 27 -15.01 -30.08 -32.22
CA ARG A 27 -15.95 -29.24 -31.47
C ARG A 27 -15.30 -28.64 -30.22
N PHE A 28 -14.47 -29.41 -29.50
CA PHE A 28 -13.75 -28.95 -28.31
C PHE A 28 -12.64 -27.93 -28.63
N TYR A 29 -11.94 -28.06 -29.76
CA TYR A 29 -10.93 -27.08 -30.18
C TYR A 29 -11.54 -25.79 -30.75
N LEU A 30 -12.74 -25.83 -31.34
CA LEU A 30 -13.42 -24.63 -31.84
C LEU A 30 -14.13 -23.84 -30.73
N THR A 31 -14.53 -24.46 -29.61
CA THR A 31 -15.14 -23.74 -28.48
C THR A 31 -14.15 -23.24 -27.42
N GLN A 32 -12.91 -23.76 -27.34
CA GLN A 32 -11.91 -23.26 -26.38
C GLN A 32 -11.01 -22.12 -26.88
N GLY A 33 -11.05 -21.76 -28.16
CA GLY A 33 -10.15 -20.74 -28.72
C GLY A 33 -10.72 -19.32 -28.82
N PHE A 34 -12.04 -19.16 -28.85
CA PHE A 34 -12.66 -17.85 -29.08
C PHE A 34 -13.46 -17.43 -27.84
N ASN A 35 -12.90 -16.45 -27.12
CA ASN A 35 -13.55 -15.74 -26.02
C ASN A 35 -14.97 -15.32 -26.47
N GLU A 36 -16.01 -15.55 -25.66
CA GLU A 36 -17.42 -15.24 -26.01
C GLU A 36 -17.60 -13.81 -26.56
N LYS A 37 -16.72 -12.89 -26.15
CA LYS A 37 -16.63 -11.52 -26.67
C LYS A 37 -16.33 -11.44 -28.17
N TYR A 38 -15.47 -12.30 -28.73
CA TYR A 38 -15.20 -12.36 -30.18
C TYR A 38 -16.38 -12.93 -30.97
N LEU A 39 -17.15 -13.85 -30.39
CA LEU A 39 -18.36 -14.38 -31.02
C LEU A 39 -19.44 -13.30 -31.09
N LEU A 40 -19.57 -12.48 -30.04
CA LEU A 40 -20.44 -11.29 -30.02
C LEU A 40 -19.98 -10.25 -31.05
N PHE A 41 -18.67 -10.07 -31.22
CA PHE A 41 -18.08 -9.23 -32.27
C PHE A 41 -18.41 -9.74 -33.68
N ILE A 42 -18.21 -11.03 -33.97
CA ILE A 42 -18.53 -11.60 -35.30
C ILE A 42 -20.03 -11.46 -35.60
N LYS A 43 -20.90 -11.64 -34.59
CA LYS A 43 -22.34 -11.42 -34.72
C LYS A 43 -22.70 -9.96 -34.94
N GLY A 44 -22.06 -9.02 -34.23
CA GLY A 44 -22.23 -7.58 -34.42
C GLY A 44 -21.74 -7.11 -35.79
N TYR A 45 -20.59 -7.63 -36.25
CA TYR A 45 -20.02 -7.36 -37.56
C TYR A 45 -20.87 -7.93 -38.69
N LEU A 46 -21.36 -9.17 -38.57
CA LEU A 46 -22.31 -9.75 -39.53
C LEU A 46 -23.62 -8.97 -39.57
N LEU A 47 -24.17 -8.57 -38.41
CA LEU A 47 -25.35 -7.73 -38.33
C LEU A 47 -25.10 -6.38 -39.01
N MET A 48 -23.96 -5.75 -38.75
CA MET A 48 -23.54 -4.49 -39.36
C MET A 48 -23.41 -4.64 -40.88
N MET A 49 -22.73 -5.68 -41.38
CA MET A 49 -22.60 -5.94 -42.82
C MET A 49 -23.95 -6.22 -43.48
N THR A 50 -24.87 -6.88 -42.78
CA THR A 50 -26.24 -7.14 -43.27
C THR A 50 -27.06 -5.85 -43.32
N ILE A 51 -26.93 -4.98 -42.31
CA ILE A 51 -27.55 -3.64 -42.29
C ILE A 51 -26.91 -2.74 -43.35
N MET A 52 -25.60 -2.83 -43.58
CA MET A 52 -24.87 -2.09 -44.62
C MET A 52 -25.31 -2.49 -46.02
N PHE A 53 -25.48 -3.79 -46.25
CA PHE A 53 -26.00 -4.33 -47.51
C PHE A 53 -27.46 -3.90 -47.76
N PHE A 54 -28.29 -3.81 -46.71
CA PHE A 54 -29.66 -3.28 -46.81
C PHE A 54 -29.72 -1.75 -46.92
N SER A 55 -28.76 -1.04 -46.33
CA SER A 55 -28.63 0.42 -46.34
C SER A 55 -28.15 0.98 -47.68
N VAL A 56 -27.35 0.22 -48.42
CA VAL A 56 -26.99 0.54 -49.82
C VAL A 56 -28.26 0.62 -50.70
N ALA A 57 -29.33 -0.09 -50.31
CA ALA A 57 -30.61 -0.03 -51.00
C ALA A 57 -31.51 1.15 -50.57
N TYR A 58 -31.30 1.77 -49.40
CA TYR A 58 -32.18 2.85 -48.89
C TYR A 58 -31.46 3.90 -48.02
N ASN A 59 -31.45 5.13 -48.55
CA ASN A 59 -31.33 6.45 -47.93
C ASN A 59 -30.05 6.82 -47.14
N ARG A 60 -29.62 8.08 -47.30
CA ARG A 60 -28.40 8.70 -46.75
C ARG A 60 -28.28 8.65 -45.22
N PHE A 61 -29.40 8.60 -44.52
CA PHE A 61 -29.48 8.51 -43.06
C PHE A 61 -28.95 7.16 -42.51
N THR A 62 -29.10 6.09 -43.29
CA THR A 62 -28.75 4.74 -42.89
C THR A 62 -27.23 4.55 -42.86
N TYR A 63 -26.49 5.23 -43.76
CA TYR A 63 -25.03 5.30 -43.73
C TYR A 63 -24.49 5.96 -42.46
N PHE A 64 -25.13 7.03 -41.97
CA PHE A 64 -24.73 7.70 -40.75
C PHE A 64 -24.84 6.78 -39.51
N ILE A 65 -25.94 6.03 -39.41
CA ILE A 65 -26.14 5.05 -38.32
C ILE A 65 -25.11 3.92 -38.41
N LEU A 66 -24.83 3.42 -39.61
CA LEU A 66 -23.85 2.35 -39.83
C LEU A 66 -22.42 2.76 -39.51
N ILE A 67 -22.03 3.98 -39.86
CA ILE A 67 -20.75 4.56 -39.46
C ILE A 67 -20.68 4.65 -37.93
N GLY A 68 -21.74 5.13 -37.27
CA GLY A 68 -21.80 5.15 -35.81
C GLY A 68 -21.59 3.77 -35.17
N ILE A 69 -22.26 2.74 -35.70
CA ILE A 69 -22.12 1.34 -35.22
C ILE A 69 -20.72 0.79 -35.52
N PHE A 70 -20.15 1.08 -36.68
CA PHE A 70 -18.80 0.65 -37.05
C PHE A 70 -17.75 1.28 -36.13
N LEU A 71 -17.88 2.57 -35.84
CA LEU A 71 -17.00 3.30 -34.95
C LEU A 71 -17.10 2.78 -33.51
N LEU A 72 -18.31 2.51 -33.01
CA LEU A 72 -18.53 1.85 -31.71
C LEU A 72 -17.91 0.45 -31.65
N SER A 73 -17.96 -0.30 -32.76
CA SER A 73 -17.38 -1.64 -32.86
C SER A 73 -15.85 -1.59 -32.88
N ILE A 74 -15.25 -0.69 -33.66
CA ILE A 74 -13.80 -0.43 -33.64
C ILE A 74 -13.36 -0.06 -32.22
N PHE A 75 -14.07 0.88 -31.60
CA PHE A 75 -13.74 1.39 -30.27
C PHE A 75 -13.76 0.30 -29.19
N THR A 76 -14.75 -0.62 -29.24
CA THR A 76 -14.83 -1.74 -28.29
C THR A 76 -13.73 -2.77 -28.48
N ILE A 77 -13.31 -3.05 -29.72
CA ILE A 77 -12.19 -3.96 -30.02
C ILE A 77 -10.87 -3.37 -29.54
N PHE A 78 -10.61 -2.11 -29.91
CA PHE A 78 -9.36 -1.44 -29.55
C PHE A 78 -9.21 -1.31 -28.03
N LYS A 79 -10.29 -1.01 -27.30
CA LYS A 79 -10.26 -0.97 -25.83
C LYS A 79 -9.77 -2.28 -25.21
N ILE A 80 -10.12 -3.43 -25.79
CA ILE A 80 -9.76 -4.76 -25.25
C ILE A 80 -8.31 -5.13 -25.54
N GLU A 81 -7.77 -4.76 -26.70
CA GLU A 81 -6.38 -5.07 -27.06
C GLU A 81 -5.36 -4.08 -26.48
N LEU A 82 -5.72 -2.80 -26.35
CA LEU A 82 -4.83 -1.77 -25.80
C LEU A 82 -4.41 -2.04 -24.35
N ASP A 83 -5.31 -2.63 -23.55
CA ASP A 83 -5.03 -3.02 -22.16
C ASP A 83 -3.93 -4.08 -22.05
N LYS A 84 -3.72 -4.90 -23.11
CA LYS A 84 -2.69 -5.93 -23.14
C LYS A 84 -1.36 -5.45 -23.70
N ILE A 85 -1.39 -4.52 -24.65
CA ILE A 85 -0.22 -4.14 -25.45
C ILE A 85 0.62 -3.07 -24.74
N PHE A 86 -0.01 -2.09 -24.09
CA PHE A 86 0.71 -0.95 -23.54
C PHE A 86 0.90 -1.06 -22.03
N LYS A 87 2.15 -1.04 -21.59
CA LYS A 87 2.54 -1.17 -20.17
C LYS A 87 2.29 0.11 -19.35
N THR A 88 2.17 1.26 -20.02
CA THR A 88 2.04 2.59 -19.40
C THR A 88 0.68 3.21 -19.69
N ARG A 89 -0.02 3.64 -18.62
CA ARG A 89 -1.34 4.27 -18.66
C ARG A 89 -1.40 5.50 -19.60
N LEU A 90 -0.32 6.29 -19.61
CA LEU A 90 -0.14 7.43 -20.53
C LEU A 90 -0.25 7.01 -22.01
N THR A 91 0.44 5.94 -22.39
CA THR A 91 0.50 5.49 -23.79
C THR A 91 -0.86 4.95 -24.24
N GLN A 92 -1.55 4.22 -23.37
CA GLN A 92 -2.92 3.76 -23.62
C GLN A 92 -3.86 4.95 -23.89
N ARG A 93 -3.80 5.98 -23.04
CA ARG A 93 -4.62 7.19 -23.18
C ARG A 93 -4.29 7.94 -24.48
N ILE A 94 -3.01 8.18 -24.78
CA ILE A 94 -2.60 8.86 -26.01
C ILE A 94 -3.12 8.11 -27.25
N VAL A 95 -2.92 6.80 -27.32
CA VAL A 95 -3.40 5.99 -28.45
C VAL A 95 -4.92 6.05 -28.56
N TYR A 96 -5.62 5.99 -27.43
CA TYR A 96 -7.07 6.14 -27.37
C TYR A 96 -7.54 7.49 -27.94
N TYR A 97 -6.90 8.60 -27.54
CA TYR A 97 -7.22 9.93 -28.06
C TYR A 97 -6.88 10.07 -29.55
N ILE A 98 -5.75 9.54 -30.01
CA ILE A 98 -5.40 9.52 -31.44
C ILE A 98 -6.46 8.75 -32.24
N LEU A 99 -6.89 7.59 -31.75
CA LEU A 99 -7.94 6.80 -32.40
C LEU A 99 -9.25 7.59 -32.46
N LEU A 100 -9.66 8.22 -31.36
CA LEU A 100 -10.88 9.02 -31.30
C LEU A 100 -10.82 10.22 -32.26
N LEU A 101 -9.65 10.84 -32.41
CA LEU A 101 -9.40 11.92 -33.36
C LEU A 101 -9.47 11.43 -34.82
N VAL A 102 -8.87 10.27 -35.15
CA VAL A 102 -8.98 9.65 -36.48
C VAL A 102 -10.44 9.34 -36.81
N VAL A 103 -11.18 8.77 -35.85
CA VAL A 103 -12.61 8.49 -35.96
C VAL A 103 -13.41 9.77 -36.20
N ALA A 104 -13.13 10.83 -35.45
CA ALA A 104 -13.80 12.12 -35.63
C ALA A 104 -13.51 12.71 -37.01
N GLY A 105 -12.27 12.63 -37.50
CA GLY A 105 -11.86 13.07 -38.83
C GLY A 105 -12.55 12.29 -39.96
N ILE A 106 -12.62 10.96 -39.85
CA ILE A 106 -13.35 10.10 -40.79
C ILE A 106 -14.85 10.45 -40.79
N THR A 107 -15.42 10.65 -39.61
CA THR A 107 -16.83 11.01 -39.47
C THR A 107 -17.13 12.37 -40.12
N ALA A 108 -16.30 13.38 -39.87
CA ALA A 108 -16.40 14.68 -40.52
C ALA A 108 -16.30 14.58 -42.04
N TYR A 109 -15.37 13.76 -42.54
CA TYR A 109 -15.23 13.51 -43.97
C TYR A 109 -16.51 12.89 -44.57
N PHE A 110 -17.10 11.89 -43.92
CA PHE A 110 -18.35 11.28 -44.38
C PHE A 110 -19.56 12.22 -44.28
N ILE A 111 -19.67 12.99 -43.19
CA ILE A 111 -20.75 13.98 -43.04
C ILE A 111 -20.68 15.00 -44.17
N ARG A 112 -19.48 15.47 -44.54
CA ARG A 112 -19.31 16.35 -45.70
C ARG A 112 -19.90 15.76 -46.98
N GLU A 113 -19.65 14.48 -47.27
CA GLU A 113 -20.18 13.82 -48.47
C GLU A 113 -21.70 13.59 -48.42
N VAL A 114 -22.28 13.48 -47.21
CA VAL A 114 -23.69 13.11 -47.01
C VAL A 114 -24.63 14.32 -46.87
N THR A 115 -24.19 15.38 -46.18
CA THR A 115 -25.01 16.53 -45.77
C THR A 115 -24.64 17.82 -46.53
N PHE A 116 -25.30 18.00 -47.68
CA PHE A 116 -25.76 19.28 -48.26
C PHE A 116 -24.79 20.27 -48.92
N ASP A 117 -25.41 21.05 -49.83
CA ASP A 117 -24.90 22.18 -50.60
C ASP A 117 -24.13 23.23 -49.78
N HIS A 118 -23.22 23.94 -50.46
CA HIS A 118 -22.32 24.97 -49.94
C HIS A 118 -22.87 25.74 -48.73
N SER A 119 -22.24 25.53 -47.57
CA SER A 119 -22.57 26.27 -46.36
C SER A 119 -22.39 27.77 -46.58
N ASN A 120 -23.39 28.59 -46.25
CA ASN A 120 -23.27 30.04 -46.32
C ASN A 120 -22.11 30.50 -45.43
N VAL A 121 -21.09 31.12 -46.03
CA VAL A 121 -19.85 31.56 -45.40
C VAL A 121 -20.11 32.43 -44.15
N ASN A 122 -21.16 33.26 -44.19
CA ASN A 122 -21.52 34.12 -43.06
C ASN A 122 -21.97 33.30 -41.83
N ASN A 123 -22.78 32.26 -42.05
CA ASN A 123 -23.26 31.38 -40.97
C ASN A 123 -22.09 30.57 -40.37
N ALA A 124 -21.17 30.09 -41.21
CA ALA A 124 -19.98 29.38 -40.76
C ALA A 124 -19.08 30.28 -39.90
N SER A 125 -18.86 31.53 -40.31
CA SER A 125 -18.06 32.50 -39.52
C SER A 125 -18.64 32.74 -38.13
N SER A 126 -19.97 32.97 -38.04
CA SER A 126 -20.63 33.18 -36.75
C SER A 126 -20.54 31.95 -35.85
N PHE A 127 -20.70 30.75 -36.41
CA PHE A 127 -20.62 29.52 -35.64
C PHE A 127 -19.19 29.18 -35.19
N ILE A 128 -18.17 29.42 -36.02
CA ILE A 128 -16.76 29.29 -35.64
C ILE A 128 -16.42 30.25 -34.50
N SER A 129 -16.90 31.50 -34.56
CA SER A 129 -16.72 32.47 -33.48
C SER A 129 -17.34 31.98 -32.18
N LEU A 130 -18.55 31.40 -32.25
CA LEU A 130 -19.24 30.80 -31.10
C LEU A 130 -18.45 29.61 -30.52
N ILE A 131 -17.91 28.73 -31.37
CA ILE A 131 -17.06 27.61 -30.93
C ILE A 131 -15.85 28.14 -30.17
N VAL A 132 -15.10 29.08 -30.76
CA VAL A 132 -13.90 29.66 -30.15
C VAL A 132 -14.22 30.28 -28.78
N GLU A 133 -15.30 31.06 -28.69
CA GLU A 133 -15.73 31.68 -27.44
C GLU A 133 -16.15 30.63 -26.40
N SER A 134 -16.91 29.61 -26.81
CA SER A 134 -17.36 28.54 -25.91
C SER A 134 -16.20 27.67 -25.41
N GLU A 135 -15.22 27.33 -26.26
CA GLU A 135 -14.03 26.58 -25.87
C GLU A 135 -13.16 27.40 -24.90
N ALA A 136 -13.02 28.71 -25.14
CA ALA A 136 -12.33 29.62 -24.23
C ALA A 136 -13.03 29.73 -22.86
N ALA A 137 -14.36 29.74 -22.83
CA ALA A 137 -15.13 29.71 -21.59
C ALA A 137 -14.98 28.38 -20.84
N ILE A 138 -15.09 27.24 -21.55
CA ILE A 138 -14.95 25.91 -20.98
C ILE A 138 -13.55 25.71 -20.40
N ILE A 139 -12.49 26.05 -21.13
CA ILE A 139 -11.12 25.90 -20.63
C ILE A 139 -10.88 26.79 -19.41
N ALA A 140 -11.43 28.00 -19.36
CA ALA A 140 -11.35 28.87 -18.19
C ALA A 140 -12.03 28.25 -16.97
N ILE A 141 -13.21 27.64 -17.14
CA ILE A 141 -13.92 26.90 -16.08
C ILE A 141 -13.11 25.69 -15.64
N VAL A 142 -12.59 24.89 -16.57
CA VAL A 142 -11.78 23.71 -16.28
C VAL A 142 -10.54 24.09 -15.48
N VAL A 143 -9.78 25.09 -15.91
CA VAL A 143 -8.59 25.56 -15.20
C VAL A 143 -8.96 26.04 -13.80
N SER A 144 -10.06 26.79 -13.66
CA SER A 144 -10.53 27.29 -12.36
C SER A 144 -10.93 26.14 -11.41
N LEU A 145 -11.73 25.18 -11.87
CA LEU A 145 -12.13 24.00 -11.08
C LEU A 145 -10.93 23.12 -10.72
N SER A 146 -9.98 22.96 -11.64
CA SER A 146 -8.75 22.19 -11.39
C SER A 146 -7.89 22.87 -10.33
N LEU A 147 -7.81 24.20 -10.34
CA LEU A 147 -7.10 24.97 -9.34
C LEU A 147 -7.79 24.86 -7.96
N VAL A 148 -9.13 24.91 -7.92
CA VAL A 148 -9.90 24.66 -6.69
C VAL A 148 -9.68 23.24 -6.18
N ALA A 149 -9.69 22.24 -7.07
CA ALA A 149 -9.42 20.84 -6.73
C ALA A 149 -8.04 20.65 -6.09
N VAL A 150 -7.03 21.26 -6.70
CA VAL A 150 -5.65 21.27 -6.20
C VAL A 150 -5.57 21.98 -4.85
N GLN A 151 -6.22 23.14 -4.70
CA GLN A 151 -6.25 23.89 -3.45
C GLN A 151 -6.91 23.08 -2.34
N GLN A 152 -8.07 22.47 -2.60
CA GLN A 152 -8.80 21.68 -1.62
C GLN A 152 -8.01 20.43 -1.20
N THR A 153 -7.36 19.75 -2.14
CA THR A 153 -6.54 18.58 -1.84
C THR A 153 -5.27 18.98 -1.06
N SER A 154 -4.64 20.09 -1.46
CA SER A 154 -3.46 20.65 -0.80
C SER A 154 -3.76 21.13 0.62
N SER A 155 -4.94 21.68 0.87
CA SER A 155 -5.35 22.16 2.20
C SER A 155 -5.83 21.04 3.10
N SER A 156 -6.44 19.99 2.53
CA SER A 156 -6.94 18.83 3.28
C SER A 156 -5.82 17.90 3.72
N TYR A 157 -4.74 17.79 2.93
CA TYR A 157 -3.65 16.85 3.20
C TYR A 157 -2.30 17.55 3.36
N SER A 158 -1.73 18.10 2.28
CA SER A 158 -0.44 18.78 2.27
C SER A 158 -0.14 19.40 0.92
N ALA A 159 0.64 20.48 0.92
CA ALA A 159 1.15 21.12 -0.29
C ALA A 159 1.95 20.16 -1.20
N ARG A 160 2.57 19.12 -0.64
CA ARG A 160 3.37 18.16 -1.42
C ARG A 160 2.53 17.32 -2.39
N VAL A 161 1.24 17.16 -2.09
CA VAL A 161 0.29 16.40 -2.93
C VAL A 161 0.10 17.08 -4.29
N ILE A 162 0.38 18.38 -4.41
CA ILE A 162 0.31 19.12 -5.69
C ILE A 162 1.17 18.51 -6.80
N ASN A 163 2.29 17.87 -6.44
CA ASN A 163 3.21 17.29 -7.40
C ASN A 163 2.55 16.16 -8.21
N ILE A 164 1.50 15.51 -7.68
CA ILE A 164 0.71 14.51 -8.41
C ILE A 164 -0.04 15.16 -9.57
N PHE A 165 -0.64 16.33 -9.33
CA PHE A 165 -1.43 17.04 -10.35
C PHE A 165 -0.54 17.71 -11.40
N LYS A 166 0.69 18.09 -11.03
CA LYS A 166 1.67 18.70 -11.94
C LYS A 166 2.34 17.68 -12.87
N ASP A 167 2.48 16.43 -12.45
CA ASP A 167 3.16 15.41 -13.26
C ASP A 167 2.28 14.96 -14.44
N SER A 168 2.71 15.34 -15.64
CA SER A 168 2.05 14.98 -16.90
C SER A 168 1.91 13.47 -17.11
N LYS A 169 2.79 12.66 -16.51
CA LYS A 169 2.69 11.20 -16.60
C LYS A 169 1.53 10.64 -15.76
N ARG A 170 1.17 11.33 -14.67
CA ARG A 170 0.16 10.90 -13.68
C ARG A 170 -1.22 11.44 -13.99
N ASN A 171 -1.30 12.67 -14.48
CA ASN A 171 -2.55 13.29 -14.93
C ASN A 171 -2.48 13.67 -16.42
N PRO A 172 -2.36 12.71 -17.34
CA PRO A 172 -2.23 13.01 -18.76
C PRO A 172 -3.49 13.62 -19.35
N ASP A 173 -4.66 13.28 -18.79
CA ASP A 173 -5.95 13.72 -19.29
C ASP A 173 -6.07 15.26 -19.20
N PHE A 174 -5.57 15.89 -18.12
CA PHE A 174 -5.52 17.35 -18.02
C PHE A 174 -4.70 18.00 -19.13
N PHE A 175 -3.47 17.53 -19.37
CA PHE A 175 -2.58 18.14 -20.36
C PHE A 175 -3.07 17.91 -21.79
N ILE A 176 -3.59 16.72 -22.08
CA ILE A 176 -4.18 16.42 -23.40
C ILE A 176 -5.39 17.32 -23.65
N LEU A 177 -6.25 17.51 -22.65
CA LEU A 177 -7.38 18.44 -22.72
C LEU A 177 -6.90 19.87 -23.02
N MET A 178 -5.93 20.37 -22.24
CA MET A 178 -5.39 21.73 -22.42
C MET A 178 -4.81 21.95 -23.82
N VAL A 179 -4.01 21.00 -24.33
CA VAL A 179 -3.43 21.09 -25.68
C VAL A 179 -4.51 21.04 -26.76
N THR A 180 -5.51 20.17 -26.60
CA THR A 180 -6.61 20.02 -27.55
C THR A 180 -7.44 21.30 -27.65
N TYR A 181 -7.86 21.86 -26.51
CA TYR A 181 -8.62 23.11 -26.47
C TYR A 181 -7.81 24.28 -27.02
N ALA A 182 -6.54 24.41 -26.62
CA ALA A 182 -5.66 25.46 -27.15
C ALA A 182 -5.51 25.37 -28.68
N PHE A 183 -5.34 24.15 -29.20
CA PHE A 183 -5.29 23.92 -30.64
C PHE A 183 -6.61 24.29 -31.33
N CYS A 184 -7.75 23.87 -30.78
CA CYS A 184 -9.07 24.19 -31.31
C CYS A 184 -9.32 25.72 -31.38
N ILE A 185 -8.95 26.45 -30.33
CA ILE A 185 -9.07 27.91 -30.26
C ILE A 185 -8.18 28.58 -31.32
N ILE A 186 -6.89 28.22 -31.36
CA ILE A 186 -5.93 28.81 -32.32
C ILE A 186 -6.37 28.52 -33.76
N PHE A 187 -6.78 27.27 -34.03
CA PHE A 187 -7.24 26.84 -35.35
C PHE A 187 -8.55 27.53 -35.75
N GLY A 188 -9.51 27.67 -34.83
CA GLY A 188 -10.76 28.39 -35.05
C GLY A 188 -10.56 29.87 -35.35
N VAL A 189 -9.71 30.57 -34.58
CA VAL A 189 -9.35 31.98 -34.82
C VAL A 189 -8.66 32.14 -36.17
N TYR A 190 -7.75 31.23 -36.50
CA TYR A 190 -7.09 31.22 -37.81
C TYR A 190 -8.11 31.06 -38.96
N LEU A 191 -9.03 30.10 -38.85
CA LEU A 191 -10.11 29.90 -39.81
C LEU A 191 -10.99 31.13 -39.95
N GLN A 192 -11.37 31.76 -38.84
CA GLN A 192 -12.18 32.98 -38.84
C GLN A 192 -11.47 34.12 -39.57
N LYS A 193 -10.16 34.30 -39.35
CA LYS A 193 -9.36 35.28 -40.07
C LYS A 193 -9.32 35.01 -41.57
N MET A 194 -9.20 33.74 -41.97
CA MET A 194 -9.25 33.34 -43.37
C MET A 194 -10.61 33.69 -44.01
N ILE A 195 -11.72 33.46 -43.29
CA ILE A 195 -13.08 33.80 -43.77
C ILE A 195 -13.23 35.30 -43.98
N ILE A 196 -12.93 36.12 -42.96
CA ILE A 196 -13.10 37.57 -43.02
C ILE A 196 -12.28 38.17 -44.17
N THR A 197 -11.05 37.67 -44.34
CA THR A 197 -10.17 38.06 -45.44
C THR A 197 -10.79 37.74 -46.80
N SER A 198 -11.36 36.54 -46.96
CA SER A 198 -12.00 36.13 -48.21
C SER A 198 -13.23 36.97 -48.56
N ILE A 199 -14.02 37.38 -47.57
CA ILE A 199 -15.21 38.23 -47.75
C ILE A 199 -14.82 39.67 -48.12
N SER A 200 -13.74 40.20 -47.53
CA SER A 200 -13.31 41.59 -47.73
C SER A 200 -12.77 41.89 -49.14
N GLY A 201 -12.55 40.88 -50.00
CA GLY A 201 -12.08 41.08 -51.37
C GLY A 201 -10.68 41.70 -51.52
N ASN A 202 -9.95 41.89 -50.42
CA ASN A 202 -8.61 42.49 -50.42
C ASN A 202 -7.57 41.43 -50.83
N THR A 203 -7.34 41.32 -52.13
CA THR A 203 -6.45 40.33 -52.78
C THR A 203 -4.95 40.54 -52.55
N THR A 204 -4.52 41.46 -51.69
CA THR A 204 -3.10 41.75 -51.41
C THR A 204 -2.52 40.89 -50.29
N LEU A 205 -2.93 39.61 -50.20
CA LEU A 205 -2.56 38.67 -49.14
C LEU A 205 -1.72 37.48 -49.63
N GLY A 206 -0.77 37.75 -50.53
CA GLY A 206 0.31 36.82 -50.86
C GLY A 206 1.28 36.50 -49.70
N GLN A 207 1.06 37.05 -48.49
CA GLN A 207 2.00 36.93 -47.36
C GLN A 207 1.47 36.18 -46.12
N VAL A 208 0.19 35.77 -46.06
CA VAL A 208 -0.28 34.89 -44.96
C VAL A 208 -0.21 33.39 -45.34
N PHE A 209 0.16 33.09 -46.58
CA PHE A 209 0.09 31.76 -47.23
C PHE A 209 1.35 30.87 -47.06
N ILE A 210 2.11 30.97 -45.97
CA ILE A 210 3.25 30.03 -45.77
C ILE A 210 2.73 28.61 -45.47
N PHE A 211 1.68 28.49 -44.64
CA PHE A 211 1.07 27.19 -44.32
C PHE A 211 0.26 26.62 -45.49
N ASP A 212 -0.41 27.50 -46.24
CA ASP A 212 -1.23 27.11 -47.37
C ASP A 212 -0.39 26.58 -48.53
N ASN A 213 0.77 27.17 -48.86
CA ASN A 213 1.62 26.62 -49.93
C ASN A 213 2.18 25.24 -49.58
N PHE A 214 2.48 24.97 -48.30
CA PHE A 214 2.93 23.66 -47.84
C PHE A 214 1.82 22.61 -47.90
N LEU A 215 0.62 22.93 -47.40
CA LEU A 215 -0.52 22.01 -47.44
C LEU A 215 -1.10 21.85 -48.84
N ILE A 216 -1.18 22.91 -49.65
CA ILE A 216 -1.60 22.84 -51.06
C ILE A 216 -0.64 21.95 -51.84
N ASN A 217 0.67 21.99 -51.56
CA ASN A 217 1.62 21.07 -52.18
C ASN A 217 1.42 19.62 -51.73
N ILE A 218 1.19 19.36 -50.44
CA ILE A 218 0.87 18.00 -49.94
C ILE A 218 -0.44 17.48 -50.57
N ILE A 219 -1.46 18.33 -50.65
CA ILE A 219 -2.78 17.99 -51.19
C ILE A 219 -2.72 17.83 -52.72
N LYS A 220 -1.96 18.66 -53.46
CA LYS A 220 -1.70 18.46 -54.89
C LYS A 220 -0.97 17.15 -55.17
N VAL A 221 -0.07 16.74 -54.27
CA VAL A 221 0.65 15.46 -54.37
C VAL A 221 -0.28 14.28 -54.06
N LEU A 222 -1.22 14.42 -53.13
CA LEU A 222 -2.16 13.36 -52.72
C LEU A 222 -3.42 13.25 -53.60
N SER A 223 -3.85 14.36 -54.21
CA SER A 223 -5.05 14.43 -55.04
C SER A 223 -4.67 14.90 -56.45
N SER A 224 -4.80 14.02 -57.45
CA SER A 224 -4.67 14.35 -58.87
C SER A 224 -5.80 15.24 -59.42
N SER A 225 -6.55 15.92 -58.55
CA SER A 225 -7.73 16.71 -58.88
C SER A 225 -7.59 18.17 -58.45
N ASN A 226 -8.11 19.09 -59.27
CA ASN A 226 -8.16 20.53 -58.99
C ASN A 226 -9.23 20.82 -57.93
N ILE A 227 -8.86 20.63 -56.66
CA ILE A 227 -9.69 20.97 -55.50
C ILE A 227 -9.88 22.50 -55.48
N SER A 228 -11.14 22.96 -55.53
CA SER A 228 -11.46 24.40 -55.46
C SER A 228 -11.20 24.92 -54.05
N MET A 229 -10.79 26.19 -53.92
CA MET A 229 -10.48 26.78 -52.61
C MET A 229 -11.67 26.77 -51.63
N GLY A 230 -12.90 26.83 -52.16
CA GLY A 230 -14.12 26.69 -51.35
C GLY A 230 -14.26 25.31 -50.70
N SER A 231 -13.87 24.24 -51.40
CA SER A 231 -13.94 22.88 -50.84
C SER A 231 -12.88 22.62 -49.76
N LEU A 232 -11.71 23.28 -49.81
CA LEU A 232 -10.73 23.23 -48.73
C LEU A 232 -11.25 23.91 -47.46
N PHE A 233 -11.93 25.05 -47.63
CA PHE A 233 -12.56 25.75 -46.51
C PHE A 233 -13.59 24.87 -45.78
N GLU A 234 -14.49 24.22 -46.53
CA GLU A 234 -15.48 23.29 -45.96
C GLU A 234 -14.80 22.14 -45.19
N ILE A 235 -13.71 21.56 -45.72
CA ILE A 235 -12.95 20.52 -45.03
C ILE A 235 -12.43 21.04 -43.68
N TYR A 236 -11.83 22.23 -43.65
CA TYR A 236 -11.31 22.78 -42.41
C TYR A 236 -12.40 23.12 -41.40
N THR A 237 -13.56 23.60 -41.85
CA THR A 237 -14.72 23.83 -40.97
C THR A 237 -15.23 22.52 -40.37
N TRP A 238 -15.40 21.47 -41.17
CA TRP A 238 -15.79 20.15 -40.66
C TRP A 238 -14.75 19.53 -39.72
N PHE A 239 -13.47 19.73 -40.02
CA PHE A 239 -12.38 19.32 -39.15
C PHE A 239 -12.43 20.04 -37.80
N LEU A 240 -12.67 21.35 -37.78
CA LEU A 240 -12.85 22.11 -36.55
C LEU A 240 -14.05 21.57 -35.75
N TYR A 241 -15.17 21.25 -36.39
CA TYR A 241 -16.34 20.69 -35.72
C TYR A 241 -16.05 19.31 -35.10
N ALA A 242 -15.32 18.46 -35.81
CA ALA A 242 -14.85 17.18 -35.27
C ALA A 242 -13.94 17.39 -34.04
N PHE A 243 -13.03 18.36 -34.10
CA PHE A 243 -12.14 18.68 -32.98
C PHE A 243 -12.89 19.23 -31.77
N PHE A 244 -13.91 20.06 -32.00
CA PHE A 244 -14.78 20.56 -30.94
C PHE A 244 -15.55 19.43 -30.24
N ILE A 245 -16.12 18.49 -31.01
CA ILE A 245 -16.79 17.33 -30.40
C ILE A 245 -15.78 16.46 -29.65
N PHE A 246 -14.58 16.28 -30.21
CA PHE A 246 -13.48 15.56 -29.56
C PHE A 246 -13.09 16.22 -28.23
N SER A 247 -12.97 17.55 -28.17
CA SER A 247 -12.58 18.28 -26.96
C SER A 247 -13.63 18.13 -25.86
N LEU A 248 -14.93 18.19 -26.20
CA LEU A 248 -16.03 17.92 -25.28
C LEU A 248 -16.02 16.48 -24.74
N LEU A 249 -15.69 15.49 -25.56
CA LEU A 249 -15.58 14.09 -25.12
C LEU A 249 -14.36 13.88 -24.21
N ALA A 250 -13.24 14.54 -24.51
CA ALA A 250 -12.06 14.54 -23.66
C ALA A 250 -12.35 15.17 -22.29
N LEU A 251 -13.17 16.23 -22.25
CA LEU A 251 -13.59 16.87 -21.01
C LEU A 251 -14.33 15.90 -20.08
N GLY A 252 -15.24 15.09 -20.61
CA GLY A 252 -15.95 14.08 -19.81
C GLY A 252 -14.99 13.07 -19.16
N SER A 253 -13.97 12.63 -19.90
CA SER A 253 -12.94 11.72 -19.39
C SER A 253 -12.11 12.38 -18.29
N TYR A 254 -11.71 13.63 -18.49
CA TYR A 254 -10.96 14.42 -17.51
C TYR A 254 -11.74 14.64 -16.20
N LEU A 255 -13.02 15.00 -16.28
CA LEU A 255 -13.85 15.25 -15.10
C LEU A 255 -14.00 13.98 -14.27
N LEU A 256 -14.23 12.83 -14.89
CA LEU A 256 -14.35 11.55 -14.20
C LEU A 256 -13.05 11.18 -13.47
N GLU A 257 -11.90 11.30 -14.12
CA GLU A 257 -10.60 11.00 -13.49
C GLU A 257 -10.29 11.98 -12.36
N THR A 258 -10.60 13.27 -12.51
CA THR A 258 -10.42 14.27 -11.46
C THR A 258 -11.29 13.96 -10.24
N LEU A 259 -12.55 13.55 -10.47
CA LEU A 259 -13.45 13.09 -9.41
C LEU A 259 -12.92 11.84 -8.71
N GLU A 260 -12.29 10.93 -9.46
CA GLU A 260 -11.62 9.76 -8.90
C GLU A 260 -10.37 10.14 -8.09
N MET A 261 -9.57 11.12 -8.51
CA MET A 261 -8.38 11.57 -7.77
C MET A 261 -8.70 12.19 -6.40
N PHE A 262 -9.91 12.73 -6.21
CA PHE A 262 -10.36 13.17 -4.88
C PHE A 262 -10.57 12.01 -3.90
N LYS A 263 -10.71 10.77 -4.39
CA LYS A 263 -10.85 9.62 -3.50
C LYS A 263 -9.49 9.35 -2.84
N PRO A 264 -9.40 9.38 -1.50
CA PRO A 264 -8.12 9.28 -0.80
C PRO A 264 -7.36 7.99 -1.12
N HIS A 265 -8.06 6.88 -1.33
CA HIS A 265 -7.44 5.61 -1.70
C HIS A 265 -6.74 5.63 -3.07
N ILE A 266 -7.27 6.40 -4.04
CA ILE A 266 -6.64 6.58 -5.36
C ILE A 266 -5.41 7.46 -5.21
N LEU A 267 -5.53 8.54 -4.44
CA LEU A 267 -4.43 9.45 -4.13
C LEU A 267 -3.25 8.71 -3.48
N ILE A 268 -3.51 7.94 -2.43
CA ILE A 268 -2.49 7.14 -1.73
C ILE A 268 -1.87 6.11 -2.68
N LYS A 269 -2.68 5.44 -3.51
CA LYS A 269 -2.18 4.48 -4.49
C LYS A 269 -1.20 5.15 -5.46
N LEU A 270 -1.58 6.29 -6.05
CA LEU A 270 -0.71 7.06 -6.95
C LEU A 270 0.55 7.56 -6.25
N LEU A 271 0.46 8.02 -5.00
CA LEU A 271 1.63 8.41 -4.22
C LEU A 271 2.57 7.22 -3.95
N SER A 272 2.02 6.06 -3.64
CA SER A 272 2.81 4.85 -3.36
C SER A 272 3.58 4.30 -4.55
N GLU A 273 3.14 4.59 -5.78
CA GLU A 273 3.88 4.26 -6.99
C GLU A 273 5.21 5.05 -7.12
N ASN A 274 5.33 6.18 -6.39
CA ASN A 274 6.57 6.97 -6.30
C ASN A 274 7.49 6.52 -5.16
N ILE A 275 7.09 5.57 -4.31
CA ILE A 275 8.01 4.92 -3.37
C ILE A 275 8.92 4.00 -4.21
N ARG A 276 9.90 4.63 -4.87
CA ARG A 276 10.97 3.97 -5.63
C ARG A 276 12.22 3.97 -4.77
N VAL A 277 13.02 2.93 -4.92
CA VAL A 277 14.29 2.83 -4.18
C VAL A 277 15.22 3.99 -4.53
N ASP A 278 15.30 4.39 -5.79
CA ASP A 278 16.18 5.47 -6.23
C ASP A 278 15.87 6.81 -5.56
N SER A 279 14.58 7.15 -5.39
CA SER A 279 14.17 8.42 -4.76
C SER A 279 14.46 8.43 -3.27
N ILE A 280 14.28 7.30 -2.59
CA ILE A 280 14.58 7.18 -1.16
C ILE A 280 16.09 7.13 -0.95
N LYS A 281 16.83 6.46 -1.83
CA LYS A 281 18.29 6.42 -1.81
C LYS A 281 18.87 7.83 -1.96
N SER A 282 18.42 8.61 -2.93
CA SER A 282 18.86 10.00 -3.08
C SER A 282 18.54 10.84 -1.85
N ALA A 283 17.36 10.64 -1.24
CA ALA A 283 16.99 11.35 -0.02
C ALA A 283 17.93 11.02 1.16
N ILE A 284 18.29 9.74 1.33
CA ILE A 284 19.22 9.28 2.38
C ILE A 284 20.65 9.78 2.13
N GLU A 285 21.12 9.74 0.88
CA GLU A 285 22.45 10.24 0.51
C GLU A 285 22.58 11.74 0.75
N LEU A 286 21.55 12.54 0.42
CA LEU A 286 21.49 13.96 0.72
C LEU A 286 21.54 14.24 2.23
N GLU A 287 20.74 13.52 3.03
CA GLU A 287 20.73 13.66 4.50
C GLU A 287 22.10 13.37 5.12
N ASN A 288 22.78 12.32 4.65
CA ASN A 288 24.07 11.93 5.22
C ASN A 288 25.21 12.86 4.78
N SER A 289 25.11 13.48 3.61
CA SER A 289 26.16 14.33 3.04
C SER A 289 26.07 15.80 3.49
N ASN A 290 25.05 16.21 4.25
CA ASN A 290 24.77 17.62 4.57
C ASN A 290 24.85 18.49 3.30
N SER A 291 24.45 17.95 2.14
CA SER A 291 24.88 18.48 0.85
C SER A 291 24.30 19.87 0.63
N MET A 292 25.16 20.87 0.84
CA MET A 292 24.97 22.20 0.31
C MET A 292 25.17 22.14 -1.20
N ASP A 293 24.31 22.81 -1.96
CA ASP A 293 24.54 23.05 -3.38
C ASP A 293 25.83 23.86 -3.59
N GLU A 294 26.27 24.00 -4.84
CA GLU A 294 27.45 24.79 -5.21
C GLU A 294 27.39 26.25 -4.73
N ASN A 295 26.22 26.72 -4.27
CA ASN A 295 25.95 28.05 -3.75
C ASN A 295 25.78 28.09 -2.21
N GLY A 296 26.06 26.99 -1.49
CA GLY A 296 25.94 26.94 -0.03
C GLY A 296 24.51 26.76 0.52
N LYS A 297 23.50 26.44 -0.31
CA LYS A 297 22.13 26.20 0.13
C LYS A 297 21.85 24.72 0.33
N ILE A 298 21.13 24.40 1.41
CA ILE A 298 20.67 23.05 1.71
C ILE A 298 19.71 22.61 0.59
N GLN A 299 20.06 21.52 -0.11
CA GLN A 299 19.17 20.96 -1.11
C GLN A 299 17.92 20.34 -0.44
N PRO A 300 16.71 20.58 -0.97
CA PRO A 300 15.49 20.05 -0.39
C PRO A 300 15.43 18.53 -0.58
N ILE A 301 15.26 17.81 0.54
CA ILE A 301 15.11 16.35 0.54
C ILE A 301 13.72 16.00 0.02
N GLU A 302 13.65 15.41 -1.18
CA GLU A 302 12.40 14.95 -1.77
C GLU A 302 12.01 13.57 -1.21
N ASP A 303 11.35 13.59 -0.04
CA ASP A 303 10.84 12.37 0.56
C ASP A 303 9.54 11.91 -0.11
N THR A 304 9.57 10.73 -0.75
CA THR A 304 8.43 10.16 -1.46
C THR A 304 7.39 9.47 -0.56
N ILE A 305 7.73 9.17 0.69
CA ILE A 305 6.84 8.56 1.68
C ILE A 305 6.07 9.64 2.43
N GLN A 306 6.70 10.78 2.72
CA GLN A 306 6.09 11.89 3.47
C GLN A 306 4.70 12.31 2.93
N PRO A 307 4.46 12.48 1.62
CA PRO A 307 3.13 12.85 1.12
C PRO A 307 2.04 11.84 1.50
N ILE A 308 2.37 10.54 1.59
CA ILE A 308 1.42 9.52 2.04
C ILE A 308 1.12 9.71 3.53
N VAL A 309 2.15 9.95 4.34
CA VAL A 309 2.00 10.21 5.78
C VAL A 309 1.17 11.46 6.02
N ASP A 310 1.33 12.50 5.21
CA ASP A 310 0.51 13.71 5.28
C ASP A 310 -0.96 13.40 4.97
N VAL A 311 -1.25 12.56 3.96
CA VAL A 311 -2.61 12.10 3.65
C VAL A 311 -3.19 11.26 4.78
N LEU A 312 -2.39 10.35 5.36
CA LEU A 312 -2.78 9.56 6.53
C LEU A 312 -3.10 10.45 7.73
N GLN A 313 -2.28 11.48 7.98
CA GLN A 313 -2.51 12.45 9.05
C GLN A 313 -3.79 13.25 8.83
N GLY A 314 -4.02 13.77 7.63
CA GLY A 314 -5.28 14.45 7.29
C GLY A 314 -6.50 13.53 7.47
N SER A 315 -6.36 12.26 7.09
CA SER A 315 -7.42 11.25 7.27
C SER A 315 -7.69 10.95 8.74
N MET A 316 -6.65 10.86 9.58
CA MET A 316 -6.79 10.72 11.02
C MET A 316 -7.47 11.93 11.67
N MET A 317 -7.13 13.15 11.24
CA MET A 317 -7.81 14.38 11.71
C MET A 317 -9.29 14.42 11.31
N ALA A 318 -9.64 13.81 10.17
CA ALA A 318 -11.01 13.66 9.70
C ALA A 318 -11.71 12.41 10.27
N TYR A 319 -11.06 11.63 11.14
CA TYR A 319 -11.55 10.34 11.65
C TYR A 319 -11.90 9.30 10.56
N ASP A 320 -11.30 9.42 9.36
CA ASP A 320 -11.43 8.43 8.29
C ASP A 320 -10.43 7.26 8.51
N TYR A 321 -10.86 6.34 9.38
CA TYR A 321 -10.10 5.13 9.67
C TYR A 321 -9.89 4.25 8.44
N GLY A 322 -10.86 4.18 7.52
CA GLY A 322 -10.79 3.32 6.34
C GLY A 322 -9.64 3.74 5.42
N THR A 323 -9.52 5.04 5.16
CA THR A 323 -8.40 5.59 4.40
C THR A 323 -7.06 5.40 5.13
N THR A 324 -7.05 5.59 6.45
CA THR A 324 -5.82 5.46 7.24
C THR A 324 -5.29 4.02 7.22
N SER A 325 -6.16 3.04 7.47
CA SER A 325 -5.84 1.61 7.43
C SER A 325 -5.39 1.16 6.03
N TYR A 326 -6.08 1.63 4.99
CA TYR A 326 -5.70 1.36 3.60
C TYR A 326 -4.30 1.89 3.26
N GLY A 327 -3.96 3.11 3.69
CA GLY A 327 -2.63 3.66 3.42
C GLY A 327 -1.52 3.00 4.22
N LEU A 328 -1.76 2.59 5.46
CA LEU A 328 -0.82 1.75 6.22
C LEU A 328 -0.52 0.43 5.48
N ARG A 329 -1.56 -0.25 4.99
CA ARG A 329 -1.41 -1.50 4.23
C ARG A 329 -0.64 -1.31 2.91
N ILE A 330 -0.80 -0.17 2.26
CA ILE A 330 -0.01 0.17 1.07
C ILE A 330 1.48 0.34 1.42
N ILE A 331 1.77 1.07 2.50
CA ILE A 331 3.15 1.24 2.99
C ILE A 331 3.75 -0.12 3.38
N GLU A 332 2.98 -0.98 4.05
CA GLU A 332 3.36 -2.35 4.40
C GLU A 332 3.78 -3.16 3.16
N ASN A 333 2.88 -3.24 2.17
CA ASN A 333 3.11 -4.00 0.95
C ASN A 333 4.33 -3.48 0.19
N LYS A 334 4.56 -2.16 0.18
CA LYS A 334 5.73 -1.55 -0.45
C LYS A 334 7.01 -1.87 0.30
N ALA A 335 7.02 -1.82 1.63
CA ALA A 335 8.16 -2.23 2.44
C ALA A 335 8.51 -3.70 2.18
N ILE A 336 7.52 -4.58 2.22
CA ILE A 336 7.69 -6.02 1.95
C ILE A 336 8.22 -6.26 0.52
N GLN A 337 7.70 -5.52 -0.47
CA GLN A 337 8.20 -5.59 -1.84
C GLN A 337 9.69 -5.23 -1.91
N ILE A 338 10.11 -4.13 -1.28
CA ILE A 338 11.51 -3.67 -1.28
C ILE A 338 12.42 -4.69 -0.57
N ILE A 339 11.96 -5.28 0.53
CA ILE A 339 12.70 -6.30 1.28
C ILE A 339 12.99 -7.52 0.38
N LYS A 340 11.96 -8.02 -0.30
CA LYS A 340 12.02 -9.26 -1.12
C LYS A 340 12.67 -9.07 -2.49
N ASP A 341 12.77 -7.84 -2.99
CA ASP A 341 13.31 -7.56 -4.31
C ASP A 341 14.83 -7.80 -4.35
N LYS A 342 15.31 -8.67 -5.23
CA LYS A 342 16.73 -9.07 -5.30
C LYS A 342 17.62 -8.01 -5.96
N ASP A 343 17.02 -7.02 -6.64
CA ASP A 343 17.77 -6.04 -7.43
C ASP A 343 18.44 -4.95 -6.55
N TYR A 344 18.12 -4.91 -5.26
CA TYR A 344 18.64 -3.90 -4.33
C TYR A 344 19.76 -4.41 -3.44
N ASP A 345 20.77 -3.56 -3.23
CA ASP A 345 21.84 -3.78 -2.26
C ASP A 345 21.30 -3.88 -0.83
N LEU A 346 21.91 -4.75 -0.02
CA LEU A 346 21.54 -5.04 1.36
C LEU A 346 21.47 -3.76 2.21
N THR A 347 22.53 -2.96 2.19
CA THR A 347 22.66 -1.74 2.99
C THR A 347 21.58 -0.72 2.61
N CYS A 348 21.31 -0.63 1.30
CA CYS A 348 20.29 0.25 0.76
C CYS A 348 18.89 -0.16 1.21
N LYS A 349 18.55 -1.46 1.14
CA LYS A 349 17.27 -1.99 1.63
C LYS A 349 17.05 -1.66 3.10
N GLU A 350 18.05 -1.93 3.94
CA GLU A 350 17.94 -1.73 5.38
C GLU A 350 17.71 -0.25 5.74
N ALA A 351 18.40 0.66 5.06
CA ALA A 351 18.23 2.10 5.26
C ALA A 351 16.84 2.59 4.83
N ILE A 352 16.34 2.12 3.67
CA ILE A 352 15.02 2.46 3.16
C ILE A 352 13.92 1.94 4.08
N VAL A 353 14.02 0.68 4.50
CA VAL A 353 13.03 0.06 5.41
C VAL A 353 13.04 0.76 6.77
N LYS A 354 14.21 1.13 7.29
CA LYS A 354 14.32 1.92 8.52
C LYS A 354 13.57 3.25 8.43
N ARG A 355 13.69 3.96 7.29
CA ARG A 355 12.95 5.20 7.04
C ARG A 355 11.44 4.97 7.01
N ILE A 356 10.98 3.89 6.35
CA ILE A 356 9.56 3.50 6.35
C ILE A 356 9.06 3.21 7.77
N ILE A 357 9.83 2.47 8.57
CA ILE A 357 9.50 2.18 9.98
C ILE A 357 9.35 3.47 10.79
N ASP A 358 10.24 4.44 10.59
CA ASP A 358 10.16 5.73 11.27
C ASP A 358 8.89 6.51 10.90
N TYR A 359 8.41 6.40 9.66
CA TYR A 359 7.14 6.97 9.24
C TYR A 359 5.92 6.27 9.84
N ILE A 360 5.91 4.93 9.85
CA ILE A 360 4.84 4.14 10.48
C ILE A 360 4.78 4.46 11.99
N LYS A 361 5.93 4.62 12.65
CA LYS A 361 6.02 5.08 14.05
C LYS A 361 5.37 6.45 14.25
N ILE A 362 5.60 7.41 13.35
CA ILE A 362 4.98 8.74 13.43
C ILE A 362 3.45 8.59 13.34
N VAL A 363 2.95 7.81 12.39
CA VAL A 363 1.51 7.53 12.26
C VAL A 363 0.94 6.92 13.55
N GLY A 364 1.60 5.90 14.11
CA GLY A 364 1.18 5.28 15.37
C GLY A 364 1.15 6.26 16.54
N VAL A 365 2.17 7.11 16.69
CA VAL A 365 2.20 8.12 17.75
C VAL A 365 1.11 9.17 17.57
N ILE A 366 0.79 9.58 16.34
CA ILE A 366 -0.33 10.49 16.06
C ILE A 366 -1.66 9.81 16.39
N ALA A 367 -1.85 8.55 15.98
CA ALA A 367 -3.04 7.77 16.28
C ALA A 367 -3.30 7.64 17.78
N VAL A 368 -2.25 7.41 18.58
CA VAL A 368 -2.36 7.42 20.06
C VAL A 368 -2.82 8.78 20.58
N LYS A 369 -2.23 9.88 20.08
CA LYS A 369 -2.61 11.24 20.51
C LYS A 369 -4.06 11.58 20.18
N GLN A 370 -4.58 11.04 19.07
CA GLN A 370 -5.96 11.20 18.62
C GLN A 370 -6.91 10.12 19.18
N GLU A 371 -6.42 9.25 20.06
CA GLU A 371 -7.19 8.16 20.68
C GLU A 371 -7.85 7.23 19.65
N MET A 372 -7.21 7.04 18.48
CA MET A 372 -7.69 6.18 17.41
C MET A 372 -7.20 4.74 17.61
N GLU A 373 -7.81 4.03 18.55
CA GLU A 373 -7.38 2.70 18.98
C GLU A 373 -7.14 1.72 17.81
N ARG A 374 -8.09 1.63 16.88
CA ARG A 374 -7.95 0.73 15.71
C ARG A 374 -6.75 1.07 14.83
N THR A 375 -6.42 2.36 14.65
CA THR A 375 -5.25 2.77 13.87
C THR A 375 -3.95 2.42 14.60
N VAL A 376 -3.94 2.50 15.93
CA VAL A 376 -2.79 2.08 16.75
C VAL A 376 -2.56 0.57 16.59
N ILE A 377 -3.61 -0.23 16.66
CA ILE A 377 -3.56 -1.69 16.42
C ILE A 377 -3.03 -1.98 15.00
N ASP A 378 -3.59 -1.35 13.97
CA ASP A 378 -3.14 -1.53 12.58
C ASP A 378 -1.66 -1.15 12.39
N THR A 379 -1.21 -0.10 13.08
CA THR A 379 0.21 0.31 13.06
C THR A 379 1.10 -0.77 13.67
N SER A 380 0.71 -1.33 14.82
CA SER A 380 1.46 -2.40 15.48
C SER A 380 1.50 -3.69 14.66
N ILE A 381 0.38 -4.05 14.01
CA ILE A 381 0.31 -5.19 13.07
C ILE A 381 1.23 -4.94 11.86
N THR A 382 1.16 -3.75 11.26
CA THR A 382 2.00 -3.36 10.12
C THR A 382 3.49 -3.51 10.46
N LEU A 383 3.92 -2.97 11.61
CA LEU A 383 5.29 -3.09 12.10
C LEU A 383 5.69 -4.55 12.36
N SER A 384 4.78 -5.36 12.92
CA SER A 384 5.00 -6.79 13.17
C SER A 384 5.19 -7.59 11.88
N ASN A 385 4.38 -7.33 10.85
CA ASN A 385 4.47 -8.00 9.56
C ASN A 385 5.76 -7.65 8.82
N ILE A 386 6.15 -6.36 8.82
CA ILE A 386 7.45 -5.94 8.28
C ILE A 386 8.59 -6.62 9.04
N GLY A 387 8.52 -6.66 10.37
CA GLY A 387 9.52 -7.34 11.21
C GLY A 387 9.63 -8.83 10.93
N THR A 388 8.51 -9.51 10.72
CA THR A 388 8.45 -10.94 10.35
C THR A 388 9.20 -11.18 9.04
N VAL A 389 8.90 -10.40 8.00
CA VAL A 389 9.55 -10.56 6.68
C VAL A 389 11.04 -10.20 6.73
N LEU A 390 11.42 -9.18 7.49
CA LEU A 390 12.83 -8.86 7.70
C LEU A 390 13.61 -10.02 8.33
N ILE A 391 13.01 -10.72 9.31
CA ILE A 391 13.64 -11.90 9.94
C ILE A 391 13.75 -13.06 8.95
N GLU A 392 12.70 -13.33 8.19
CA GLU A 392 12.70 -14.38 7.15
C GLU A 392 13.82 -14.16 6.12
N GLU A 393 14.05 -12.91 5.72
CA GLU A 393 15.11 -12.51 4.78
C GLU A 393 16.47 -12.24 5.48
N LYS A 394 16.59 -12.51 6.78
CA LYS A 394 17.80 -12.32 7.60
C LYS A 394 18.35 -10.89 7.62
N LEU A 395 17.46 -9.91 7.52
CA LEU A 395 17.74 -8.47 7.56
C LEU A 395 17.53 -7.92 8.98
N TYR A 396 18.51 -8.10 9.85
CA TYR A 396 18.33 -7.82 11.28
C TYR A 396 18.56 -6.37 11.69
N THR A 397 19.30 -5.58 10.90
CA THR A 397 19.66 -4.19 11.23
C THR A 397 18.45 -3.28 11.51
N PRO A 398 17.32 -3.38 10.78
CA PRO A 398 16.15 -2.52 11.04
C PRO A 398 15.29 -2.96 12.24
N ILE A 399 15.46 -4.18 12.77
CA ILE A 399 14.58 -4.75 13.81
C ILE A 399 14.65 -3.96 15.14
N PRO A 400 15.81 -3.45 15.60
CA PRO A 400 15.86 -2.53 16.73
C PRO A 400 14.99 -1.27 16.54
N SER A 401 14.86 -0.75 15.31
CA SER A 401 13.96 0.38 15.03
C SER A 401 12.48 0.00 15.14
N ILE A 402 12.11 -1.21 14.71
CA ILE A 402 10.74 -1.74 14.93
C ILE A 402 10.46 -1.88 16.42
N THR A 403 11.39 -2.48 17.16
CA THR A 403 11.30 -2.68 18.61
C THR A 403 11.13 -1.35 19.33
N TYR A 404 11.94 -0.34 18.99
CA TYR A 404 11.82 1.01 19.54
C TYR A 404 10.47 1.66 19.21
N SER A 405 10.00 1.49 17.98
CA SER A 405 8.73 2.07 17.51
C SER A 405 7.54 1.48 18.26
N LEU A 406 7.46 0.15 18.35
CA LEU A 406 6.44 -0.56 19.13
C LEU A 406 6.51 -0.16 20.61
N LYS A 407 7.72 -0.12 21.21
CA LYS A 407 7.89 0.35 22.60
C LYS A 407 7.31 1.75 22.81
N LYS A 408 7.60 2.68 21.90
CA LYS A 408 7.13 4.06 21.99
C LYS A 408 5.61 4.16 21.83
N ILE A 409 5.04 3.40 20.90
CA ILE A 409 3.59 3.33 20.69
C ILE A 409 2.91 2.80 21.97
N ALA A 410 3.35 1.64 22.48
CA ALA A 410 2.82 1.05 23.70
C ALA A 410 2.89 2.03 24.87
N LYS A 411 4.07 2.60 25.16
CA LYS A 411 4.23 3.55 26.28
C LYS A 411 3.34 4.78 26.18
N ASN A 412 3.12 5.31 24.97
CA ASN A 412 2.23 6.44 24.79
C ASN A 412 0.76 6.03 24.98
N SER A 413 0.37 4.83 24.53
CA SER A 413 -0.98 4.29 24.71
C SER A 413 -1.35 4.15 26.19
N LEU A 414 -0.38 3.84 27.07
CA LEU A 414 -0.61 3.74 28.53
C LEU A 414 -1.06 5.04 29.20
N THR A 415 -0.89 6.18 28.53
CA THR A 415 -1.35 7.48 29.04
C THR A 415 -2.84 7.71 28.80
N LYS A 416 -3.53 6.76 28.14
CA LYS A 416 -4.92 6.86 27.72
C LYS A 416 -5.67 5.58 28.08
N ASP A 417 -6.73 5.70 28.90
CA ASP A 417 -7.46 4.53 29.42
C ASP A 417 -8.12 3.71 28.31
N ASN A 418 -8.57 4.36 27.23
CA ASN A 418 -9.22 3.71 26.07
C ASN A 418 -8.25 3.05 25.08
N LEU A 419 -6.95 2.96 25.38
CA LEU A 419 -5.94 2.37 24.48
C LEU A 419 -5.21 1.16 25.13
N LEU A 420 -5.82 0.52 26.12
CA LEU A 420 -5.25 -0.66 26.78
C LEU A 420 -5.13 -1.84 25.81
N ASP A 421 -6.15 -2.12 25.00
CA ASP A 421 -6.09 -3.22 24.02
C ASP A 421 -5.01 -2.95 22.96
N SER A 422 -4.86 -1.69 22.53
CA SER A 422 -3.74 -1.28 21.67
C SER A 422 -2.37 -1.56 22.29
N SER A 423 -2.22 -1.37 23.60
CA SER A 423 -0.97 -1.66 24.32
C SER A 423 -0.70 -3.17 24.35
N VAL A 424 -1.73 -3.98 24.63
CA VAL A 424 -1.67 -5.45 24.58
C VAL A 424 -1.25 -5.92 23.19
N GLN A 425 -1.90 -5.45 22.13
CA GLN A 425 -1.56 -5.82 20.74
C GLN A 425 -0.12 -5.44 20.36
N THR A 426 0.38 -4.33 20.89
CA THR A 426 1.76 -3.89 20.67
C THR A 426 2.77 -4.81 21.38
N ILE A 427 2.42 -5.32 22.56
CA ILE A 427 3.22 -6.32 23.28
C ILE A 427 3.19 -7.66 22.55
N ASP A 428 2.04 -8.07 22.02
CA ASP A 428 1.92 -9.31 21.22
C ASP A 428 2.78 -9.22 19.94
N ALA A 429 2.81 -8.05 19.29
CA ALA A 429 3.71 -7.79 18.18
C ALA A 429 5.19 -7.92 18.57
N LEU A 430 5.60 -7.40 19.74
CA LEU A 430 6.96 -7.56 20.28
C LEU A 430 7.28 -9.02 20.62
N GLN A 431 6.34 -9.75 21.22
CA GLN A 431 6.48 -11.17 21.54
C GLN A 431 6.70 -11.99 20.27
N LYS A 432 5.89 -11.78 19.23
CA LYS A 432 6.02 -12.47 17.94
C LYS A 432 7.41 -12.26 17.34
N ILE A 433 7.87 -11.00 17.24
CA ILE A 433 9.21 -10.67 16.72
C ILE A 433 10.30 -11.30 17.59
N GLY A 434 10.19 -11.19 18.92
CA GLY A 434 11.18 -11.74 19.84
C GLY A 434 11.29 -13.26 19.75
N ASN A 435 10.17 -13.97 19.63
CA ASN A 435 10.13 -15.42 19.47
C ASN A 435 10.87 -15.86 18.21
N MET A 436 10.60 -15.21 17.08
CA MET A 436 11.31 -15.47 15.84
C MET A 436 12.81 -15.17 15.94
N MET A 437 13.21 -14.15 16.72
CA MET A 437 14.62 -13.86 16.96
C MET A 437 15.33 -14.88 17.85
N VAL A 438 14.61 -15.47 18.82
CA VAL A 438 15.12 -16.60 19.60
C VAL A 438 15.37 -17.81 18.70
N GLU A 439 14.44 -18.10 17.79
CA GLU A 439 14.57 -19.18 16.80
C GLU A 439 15.78 -18.97 15.87
N ASN A 440 16.06 -17.71 15.49
CA ASN A 440 17.18 -17.33 14.63
C ASN A 440 18.51 -17.07 15.37
N ASN A 441 18.56 -17.26 16.69
CA ASN A 441 19.74 -17.09 17.55
C ASN A 441 20.31 -15.66 17.64
N GLU A 442 19.49 -14.64 17.46
CA GLU A 442 19.90 -13.22 17.52
C GLU A 442 19.84 -12.63 18.94
N LYS A 443 20.74 -13.10 19.82
CA LYS A 443 20.76 -12.77 21.27
C LYS A 443 20.64 -11.27 21.58
N SER A 444 21.44 -10.46 20.88
CA SER A 444 21.51 -9.02 21.13
C SER A 444 20.19 -8.28 20.87
N ILE A 445 19.38 -8.78 19.92
CA ILE A 445 18.08 -8.22 19.57
C ILE A 445 17.03 -8.73 20.56
N VAL A 446 17.06 -10.01 20.92
CA VAL A 446 16.19 -10.60 21.96
C VAL A 446 16.34 -9.82 23.27
N LYS A 447 17.57 -9.52 23.70
CA LYS A 447 17.84 -8.67 24.87
C LYS A 447 17.17 -7.29 24.79
N LYS A 448 17.22 -6.63 23.63
CA LYS A 448 16.57 -5.32 23.41
C LYS A 448 15.05 -5.42 23.46
N ILE A 449 14.47 -6.50 22.95
CA ILE A 449 13.03 -6.75 22.97
C ILE A 449 12.56 -7.00 24.41
N ILE A 450 13.26 -7.86 25.17
CA ILE A 450 12.96 -8.15 26.58
C ILE A 450 13.01 -6.85 27.40
N ASN A 451 14.07 -6.05 27.26
CA ASN A 451 14.16 -4.75 27.92
C ASN A 451 13.02 -3.80 27.54
N SER A 452 12.61 -3.82 26.27
CA SER A 452 11.49 -2.98 25.81
C SER A 452 10.17 -3.40 26.45
N VAL A 453 9.89 -4.70 26.54
CA VAL A 453 8.72 -5.25 27.23
C VAL A 453 8.76 -4.93 28.74
N GLY A 454 9.92 -5.09 29.38
CA GLY A 454 10.12 -4.73 30.78
C GLY A 454 9.89 -3.25 31.07
N GLU A 455 10.45 -2.35 30.25
CA GLU A 455 10.22 -0.91 30.35
C GLU A 455 8.75 -0.51 30.17
N ILE A 456 8.01 -1.18 29.28
CA ILE A 456 6.56 -0.99 29.13
C ILE A 456 5.86 -1.41 30.42
N GLY A 457 6.21 -2.56 31.00
CA GLY A 457 5.64 -3.04 32.27
C GLY A 457 5.87 -2.08 33.43
N ILE A 458 7.09 -1.56 33.57
CA ILE A 458 7.42 -0.54 34.58
C ILE A 458 6.64 0.76 34.34
N SER A 459 6.41 1.12 33.07
CA SER A 459 5.67 2.34 32.70
C SER A 459 4.16 2.18 32.86
N ALA A 460 3.64 0.96 32.75
CA ALA A 460 2.25 0.65 33.01
C ALA A 460 1.91 0.92 34.48
N ILE A 461 2.80 0.62 35.43
CA ILE A 461 2.58 0.83 36.87
C ILE A 461 2.71 2.32 37.21
N THR A 462 1.72 3.11 36.80
CA THR A 462 1.55 4.54 37.14
C THR A 462 0.31 4.75 38.00
N PRO A 463 0.25 5.83 38.82
CA PRO A 463 -0.85 6.04 39.77
C PRO A 463 -2.23 6.24 39.13
N GLN A 464 -2.28 6.67 37.87
CA GLN A 464 -3.51 7.15 37.23
C GLN A 464 -4.39 6.04 36.62
N ASN A 465 -3.87 4.81 36.49
CA ASN A 465 -4.44 3.80 35.62
C ASN A 465 -4.97 2.60 36.46
N ASN A 466 -6.29 2.42 36.49
CA ASN A 466 -6.99 1.47 37.38
C ASN A 466 -7.23 0.08 36.75
N GLU A 467 -7.28 -0.03 35.42
CA GLU A 467 -7.52 -1.29 34.68
C GLU A 467 -6.22 -2.03 34.30
N LEU A 468 -5.11 -1.69 34.97
CA LEU A 468 -3.75 -2.07 34.61
C LEU A 468 -3.43 -3.58 34.65
N ASN A 469 -4.23 -4.34 35.38
CA ASN A 469 -3.88 -5.71 35.75
C ASN A 469 -3.85 -6.66 34.54
N VAL A 470 -4.72 -6.44 33.55
CA VAL A 470 -4.73 -7.25 32.31
C VAL A 470 -3.41 -7.08 31.56
N LEU A 471 -2.92 -5.85 31.45
CA LEU A 471 -1.69 -5.55 30.74
C LEU A 471 -0.46 -6.10 31.48
N ILE A 472 -0.37 -5.90 32.80
CA ILE A 472 0.74 -6.41 33.61
C ILE A 472 0.75 -7.95 33.57
N TYR A 473 -0.43 -8.58 33.67
CA TYR A 473 -0.57 -10.02 33.51
C TYR A 473 0.02 -10.47 32.16
N ARG A 474 -0.37 -9.80 31.06
CA ARG A 474 0.13 -10.13 29.73
C ARG A 474 1.64 -9.92 29.59
N ILE A 475 2.17 -8.80 30.08
CA ILE A 475 3.62 -8.52 30.06
C ILE A 475 4.40 -9.60 30.80
N THR A 476 3.89 -9.99 31.98
CA THR A 476 4.50 -11.02 32.80
C THR A 476 4.50 -12.37 32.08
N GLU A 477 3.40 -12.72 31.40
CA GLU A 477 3.31 -13.93 30.57
C GLU A 477 4.30 -13.90 29.39
N VAL A 478 4.44 -12.77 28.70
CA VAL A 478 5.42 -12.63 27.60
C VAL A 478 6.85 -12.78 28.11
N LEU A 479 7.18 -12.16 29.25
CA LEU A 479 8.50 -12.32 29.87
C LEU A 479 8.74 -13.75 30.38
N GLU A 480 7.71 -14.43 30.88
CA GLU A 480 7.75 -15.85 31.25
C GLU A 480 8.14 -16.72 30.05
N GLU A 481 7.48 -16.52 28.90
CA GLU A 481 7.76 -17.27 27.68
C GLU A 481 9.18 -17.00 27.16
N PHE A 482 9.62 -15.74 27.16
CA PHE A 482 11.01 -15.42 26.81
C PHE A 482 12.00 -16.10 27.75
N GLY A 483 11.75 -16.05 29.07
CA GLY A 483 12.61 -16.70 30.06
C GLY A 483 12.79 -18.20 29.78
N LYS A 484 11.69 -18.90 29.51
CA LYS A 484 11.71 -20.34 29.19
C LYS A 484 12.53 -20.62 27.93
N LYS A 485 12.23 -19.95 26.82
CA LYS A 485 12.93 -20.17 25.54
C LYS A 485 14.42 -19.80 25.60
N VAL A 486 14.77 -18.76 26.35
CA VAL A 486 16.16 -18.34 26.53
C VAL A 486 16.95 -19.34 27.38
N ILE A 487 16.33 -19.96 28.39
CA ILE A 487 16.91 -21.06 29.17
C ILE A 487 17.14 -22.29 28.28
N GLU A 488 16.15 -22.69 27.47
CA GLU A 488 16.29 -23.81 26.52
C GLU A 488 17.46 -23.59 25.54
N LYS A 489 17.76 -22.34 25.22
CA LYS A 489 18.91 -21.95 24.39
C LYS A 489 20.21 -21.71 25.17
N LYS A 490 20.16 -21.76 26.51
CA LYS A 490 21.27 -21.51 27.44
C LYS A 490 21.91 -20.13 27.27
N TRP A 491 21.11 -19.07 27.15
CA TRP A 491 21.65 -17.70 27.10
C TRP A 491 21.52 -16.98 28.44
N GLU A 492 22.54 -17.16 29.27
CA GLU A 492 22.62 -16.66 30.66
C GLU A 492 22.40 -15.15 30.79
N ILE A 493 22.98 -14.34 29.89
CA ILE A 493 22.83 -12.87 29.93
C ILE A 493 21.37 -12.45 29.65
N GLU A 494 20.72 -13.09 28.69
CA GLU A 494 19.34 -12.75 28.33
C GLU A 494 18.35 -13.20 29.41
N ILE A 495 18.60 -14.33 30.10
CA ILE A 495 17.74 -14.77 31.20
C ILE A 495 17.90 -13.88 32.44
N GLU A 496 19.12 -13.44 32.76
CA GLU A 496 19.37 -12.42 33.79
C GLU A 496 18.51 -11.17 33.54
N VAL A 497 18.48 -10.71 32.28
CA VAL A 497 17.67 -9.54 31.87
C VAL A 497 16.17 -9.80 32.04
N VAL A 498 15.66 -11.01 31.77
CA VAL A 498 14.25 -11.36 32.05
C VAL A 498 13.97 -11.28 33.54
N ILE A 499 14.84 -11.87 34.37
CA ILE A 499 14.67 -11.93 35.83
C ILE A 499 14.71 -10.52 36.43
N ILE A 500 15.66 -9.67 36.02
CA ILE A 500 15.75 -8.28 36.44
C ILE A 500 14.47 -7.52 36.08
N ASN A 501 13.96 -7.67 34.86
CA ASN A 501 12.74 -6.98 34.44
C ASN A 501 11.51 -7.45 35.23
N LEU A 502 11.34 -8.76 35.46
CA LEU A 502 10.28 -9.29 36.33
C LEU A 502 10.43 -8.78 37.78
N GLY A 503 11.64 -8.77 38.33
CA GLY A 503 11.92 -8.24 39.66
C GLY A 503 11.60 -6.76 39.82
N ASN A 504 11.93 -5.94 38.81
CA ASN A 504 11.63 -4.51 38.77
C ASN A 504 10.12 -4.23 38.66
N ILE A 505 9.42 -5.00 37.81
CA ILE A 505 7.95 -4.93 37.70
C ILE A 505 7.33 -5.28 39.05
N GLY A 506 7.72 -6.41 39.66
CA GLY A 506 7.17 -6.86 40.94
C GLY A 506 7.41 -5.86 42.06
N SER A 507 8.64 -5.36 42.16
CA SER A 507 9.01 -4.30 43.10
C SER A 507 8.07 -3.09 42.98
N LYS A 508 7.82 -2.63 41.75
CA LYS A 508 7.01 -1.43 41.52
C LYS A 508 5.52 -1.67 41.72
N ILE A 509 5.00 -2.88 41.46
CA ILE A 509 3.62 -3.25 41.79
C ILE A 509 3.42 -3.21 43.30
N ILE A 510 4.39 -3.70 44.06
CA ILE A 510 4.36 -3.74 45.53
C ILE A 510 4.38 -2.33 46.13
N ASP A 511 5.20 -1.45 45.56
CA ASP A 511 5.33 -0.07 46.02
C ASP A 511 4.04 0.73 45.76
N LYS A 512 3.24 0.33 44.77
CA LYS A 512 1.90 0.88 44.53
C LYS A 512 0.95 0.24 45.54
N GLU A 513 0.40 1.03 46.47
CA GLU A 513 -0.69 0.56 47.34
C GLU A 513 -1.86 0.04 46.48
N PRO A 514 -2.38 -1.20 46.69
CA PRO A 514 -3.62 -1.59 46.03
C PRO A 514 -4.62 -2.21 47.00
N ILE A 515 -5.89 -1.78 46.91
CA ILE A 515 -7.03 -2.43 47.58
C ILE A 515 -7.80 -3.33 46.58
N THR A 516 -7.41 -3.40 45.30
CA THR A 516 -8.18 -4.13 44.29
C THR A 516 -7.72 -5.58 44.11
N ARG A 517 -8.68 -6.52 44.07
CA ARG A 517 -8.50 -7.96 43.85
C ARG A 517 -7.67 -8.30 42.61
N ASP A 518 -7.76 -7.48 41.56
CA ASP A 518 -7.06 -7.72 40.30
C ASP A 518 -5.54 -7.44 40.41
N ALA A 519 -5.11 -6.58 41.34
CA ALA A 519 -3.68 -6.36 41.60
C ALA A 519 -3.05 -7.62 42.20
N GLU A 520 -3.76 -8.31 43.08
CA GLU A 520 -3.33 -9.58 43.66
C GLU A 520 -3.06 -10.63 42.58
N LEU A 521 -3.91 -10.68 41.54
CA LEU A 521 -3.76 -11.60 40.42
C LEU A 521 -2.45 -11.35 39.66
N SER A 522 -2.09 -10.08 39.44
CA SER A 522 -0.85 -9.68 38.76
C SER A 522 0.39 -10.04 39.58
N GLU A 523 0.34 -9.81 40.90
CA GLU A 523 1.41 -10.16 41.84
C GLU A 523 1.62 -11.68 41.90
N LEU A 524 0.53 -12.44 41.98
CA LEU A 524 0.53 -13.90 41.94
C LEU A 524 1.08 -14.44 40.61
N LYS A 525 0.66 -13.84 39.48
CA LYS A 525 1.16 -14.23 38.16
C LYS A 525 2.67 -14.00 38.05
N LEU A 526 3.20 -12.92 38.62
CA LEU A 526 4.62 -12.61 38.61
C LEU A 526 5.45 -13.65 39.37
N LEU A 527 5.07 -13.96 40.61
CA LEU A 527 5.74 -15.01 41.39
C LEU A 527 5.63 -16.38 40.71
N THR A 528 4.46 -16.69 40.14
CA THR A 528 4.24 -17.96 39.42
C THR A 528 5.11 -18.05 38.16
N SER A 529 5.32 -16.92 37.47
CA SER A 529 6.17 -16.86 36.28
C SER A 529 7.64 -17.07 36.63
N LEU A 530 8.14 -16.40 37.68
CA LEU A 530 9.49 -16.64 38.21
C LEU A 530 9.69 -18.11 38.60
N TYR A 531 8.74 -18.69 39.34
CA TYR A 531 8.78 -20.11 39.69
C TYR A 531 8.78 -21.01 38.44
N SER A 532 7.95 -20.71 37.45
CA SER A 532 7.89 -21.51 36.22
C SER A 532 9.19 -21.43 35.42
N ILE A 533 9.88 -20.29 35.41
CA ILE A 533 11.21 -20.13 34.80
C ILE A 533 12.23 -20.96 35.59
N ALA A 534 12.23 -20.89 36.93
CA ALA A 534 13.16 -21.64 37.77
C ALA A 534 13.03 -23.15 37.55
N LYS A 535 11.81 -23.66 37.36
CA LYS A 535 11.59 -25.06 37.05
C LYS A 535 12.34 -25.50 35.79
N VAL A 536 12.25 -24.71 34.71
CA VAL A 536 12.97 -25.00 33.45
C VAL A 536 14.48 -24.85 33.64
N ALA A 537 14.95 -23.87 34.42
CA ALA A 537 16.38 -23.72 34.72
C ALA A 537 16.97 -24.91 35.49
N ILE A 538 16.20 -25.49 36.43
CA ILE A 538 16.57 -26.73 37.14
C ILE A 538 16.61 -27.91 36.17
N GLU A 539 15.64 -27.98 35.24
CA GLU A 539 15.60 -29.04 34.22
C GLU A 539 16.85 -29.00 33.32
N GLU A 540 17.31 -27.80 32.95
CA GLU A 540 18.46 -27.53 32.08
C GLU A 540 19.82 -27.40 32.81
N ASP A 541 19.86 -27.64 34.13
CA ASP A 541 21.07 -27.57 34.96
C ASP A 541 21.78 -26.19 34.97
N LEU A 542 21.02 -25.08 34.91
CA LEU A 542 21.57 -23.72 34.93
C LEU A 542 21.56 -23.13 36.35
N GLU A 543 22.72 -23.08 37.02
CA GLU A 543 22.84 -22.59 38.40
C GLU A 543 22.51 -21.10 38.55
N ASP A 544 23.19 -20.24 37.77
CA ASP A 544 23.10 -18.78 37.94
C ASP A 544 21.66 -18.26 37.83
N PRO A 545 20.85 -18.68 36.83
CA PRO A 545 19.45 -18.28 36.76
C PRO A 545 18.63 -18.73 37.97
N ILE A 546 18.89 -19.91 38.54
CA ILE A 546 18.18 -20.39 39.74
C ILE A 546 18.53 -19.51 40.95
N TYR A 547 19.81 -19.15 41.08
CA TYR A 547 20.27 -18.25 42.13
C TYR A 547 19.59 -16.88 42.04
N ASP A 548 19.55 -16.29 40.84
CA ASP A 548 18.96 -14.98 40.60
C ASP A 548 17.44 -14.98 40.81
N ILE A 549 16.75 -16.03 40.36
CA ILE A 549 15.30 -16.18 40.54
C ILE A 549 14.95 -16.32 42.02
N THR A 550 15.65 -17.18 42.76
CA THR A 550 15.37 -17.40 44.18
C THR A 550 15.66 -16.14 45.00
N SER A 551 16.71 -15.41 44.67
CA SER A 551 17.02 -14.10 45.24
C SER A 551 15.94 -13.07 44.92
N THR A 552 15.43 -13.05 43.69
CA THR A 552 14.35 -12.14 43.26
C THR A 552 13.03 -12.45 43.98
N ILE A 553 12.63 -13.72 44.05
CA ILE A 553 11.44 -14.17 44.80
C ILE A 553 11.53 -13.74 46.27
N ARG A 554 12.68 -13.98 46.91
CA ARG A 554 12.92 -13.57 48.30
C ARG A 554 12.84 -12.06 48.46
N ASN A 555 13.48 -11.29 47.59
CA ASN A 555 13.47 -9.82 47.68
C ASN A 555 12.05 -9.25 47.51
N ILE A 556 11.24 -9.82 46.62
CA ILE A 556 9.81 -9.49 46.48
C ILE A 556 9.07 -9.81 47.78
N GLY A 557 9.25 -11.02 48.34
CA GLY A 557 8.63 -11.47 49.58
C GLY A 557 9.01 -10.63 50.82
N VAL A 558 10.27 -10.24 50.94
CA VAL A 558 10.74 -9.37 52.05
C VAL A 558 10.13 -7.97 51.94
N ARG A 559 10.06 -7.39 50.73
CA ARG A 559 9.50 -6.03 50.56
C ARG A 559 8.02 -5.91 50.91
N VAL A 560 7.27 -7.00 50.82
CA VAL A 560 5.84 -7.03 51.12
C VAL A 560 5.53 -7.47 52.55
N SER A 561 6.55 -7.73 53.38
CA SER A 561 6.37 -8.36 54.70
C SER A 561 5.29 -7.70 55.54
N ASP A 562 5.28 -6.37 55.52
CA ASP A 562 4.44 -5.56 56.40
C ASP A 562 3.08 -5.22 55.76
N LYS A 563 2.93 -5.47 54.46
CA LYS A 563 1.78 -5.01 53.66
C LYS A 563 0.87 -6.13 53.19
N LYS A 564 1.44 -7.28 52.79
CA LYS A 564 0.71 -8.35 52.07
C LYS A 564 1.18 -9.75 52.48
N PRO A 565 0.70 -10.29 53.62
CA PRO A 565 1.14 -11.59 54.15
C PRO A 565 0.97 -12.76 53.17
N TYR A 566 -0.06 -12.72 52.32
CA TYR A 566 -0.31 -13.79 51.35
C TYR A 566 0.80 -13.91 50.28
N ILE A 567 1.47 -12.80 49.91
CA ILE A 567 2.58 -12.81 48.95
C ILE A 567 3.81 -13.45 49.60
N ILE A 568 4.09 -13.15 50.88
CA ILE A 568 5.17 -13.79 51.64
C ILE A 568 4.97 -15.30 51.66
N TYR A 569 3.76 -15.75 52.03
CA TYR A 569 3.42 -17.17 52.07
C TYR A 569 3.61 -17.84 50.70
N ARG A 570 3.21 -17.15 49.62
CA ARG A 570 3.38 -17.67 48.26
C ARG A 570 4.85 -17.73 47.84
N ALA A 571 5.63 -16.69 48.13
CA ALA A 571 7.07 -16.64 47.86
C ALA A 571 7.80 -17.77 48.61
N ARG A 572 7.52 -17.95 49.90
CA ARG A 572 8.03 -19.06 50.72
C ARG A 572 7.71 -20.42 50.09
N ASN A 573 6.44 -20.67 49.75
CA ASN A 573 6.04 -21.95 49.16
C ASN A 573 6.77 -22.23 47.84
N PHE A 574 6.97 -21.21 46.99
CA PHE A 574 7.73 -21.39 45.76
C PHE A 574 9.22 -21.66 46.01
N LEU A 575 9.85 -21.00 46.99
CA LEU A 575 11.21 -21.33 47.40
C LEU A 575 11.31 -22.76 47.94
N GLN A 576 10.34 -23.21 48.74
CA GLN A 576 10.28 -24.58 49.24
C GLN A 576 10.13 -25.61 48.12
N TYR A 577 9.31 -25.32 47.10
CA TYR A 577 9.18 -26.20 45.93
C TYR A 577 10.47 -26.26 45.10
N ILE A 578 11.14 -25.12 44.92
CA ILE A 578 12.46 -25.06 44.27
C ILE A 578 13.48 -25.87 45.08
N HIS A 579 13.56 -25.65 46.40
CA HIS A 579 14.45 -26.39 47.30
C HIS A 579 14.22 -27.90 47.19
N LYS A 580 12.97 -28.36 47.24
CA LYS A 580 12.64 -29.78 47.09
C LYS A 580 13.09 -30.36 45.75
N ALA A 581 12.90 -29.63 44.65
CA ALA A 581 13.34 -30.05 43.32
C ALA A 581 14.88 -30.13 43.21
N LEU A 582 15.59 -29.20 43.85
CA LEU A 582 17.05 -29.21 43.92
C LEU A 582 17.58 -30.36 44.79
N SER A 583 16.95 -30.63 45.94
CA SER A 583 17.35 -31.71 46.85
C SER A 583 17.25 -33.08 46.19
N SER A 584 16.24 -33.31 45.35
CA SER A 584 16.15 -34.56 44.58
C SER A 584 17.34 -34.77 43.64
N ARG A 585 17.91 -33.70 43.07
CA ARG A 585 19.12 -33.80 42.22
C ARG A 585 20.41 -33.96 43.04
N CYS A 586 20.45 -33.42 44.26
CA CYS A 586 21.63 -33.54 45.14
C CYS A 586 21.90 -34.98 45.59
N LEU A 587 20.86 -35.82 45.70
CA LEU A 587 21.02 -37.23 46.08
C LEU A 587 21.81 -38.06 45.05
N ASP A 588 21.86 -37.59 43.79
CA ASP A 588 22.57 -38.25 42.69
C ASP A 588 23.99 -37.68 42.47
N ALA A 589 24.39 -36.67 43.24
CA ALA A 589 25.59 -35.87 43.02
C ALA A 589 26.73 -36.12 44.04
N VAL A 590 27.98 -36.07 43.57
CA VAL A 590 29.22 -36.24 44.36
C VAL A 590 29.40 -35.10 45.40
N PRO A 591 30.05 -35.31 46.57
CA PRO A 591 29.88 -34.47 47.78
C PRO A 591 30.40 -33.02 47.74
N GLU A 592 31.02 -32.56 46.65
CA GLU A 592 31.45 -31.17 46.46
C GLU A 592 30.71 -30.48 45.32
N ASN A 593 29.46 -30.91 45.06
CA ASN A 593 28.69 -30.38 43.95
C ASN A 593 28.05 -29.01 44.28
N VAL A 594 28.16 -28.12 43.31
CA VAL A 594 27.44 -26.86 43.14
C VAL A 594 25.99 -26.90 43.67
N TRP A 595 25.25 -27.98 43.41
CA TRP A 595 23.87 -28.15 43.85
C TRP A 595 23.66 -28.09 45.37
N ILE A 596 24.65 -28.51 46.17
CA ILE A 596 24.60 -28.43 47.64
C ILE A 596 24.66 -26.97 48.08
N LYS A 597 25.49 -26.15 47.43
CA LYS A 597 25.57 -24.70 47.71
C LYS A 597 24.26 -24.01 47.36
N LEU A 598 23.69 -24.34 46.20
CA LEU A 598 22.42 -23.78 45.77
C LEU A 598 21.26 -24.20 46.70
N CYS A 599 21.17 -25.47 47.10
CA CYS A 599 20.20 -25.93 48.10
C CYS A 599 20.32 -25.15 49.42
N LYS A 600 21.56 -24.96 49.91
CA LYS A 600 21.80 -24.19 51.14
C LYS A 600 21.34 -22.74 50.99
N HIS A 601 21.64 -22.08 49.88
CA HIS A 601 21.17 -20.71 49.60
C HIS A 601 19.64 -20.63 49.59
N VAL A 602 18.95 -21.54 48.89
CA VAL A 602 17.47 -21.54 48.86
C VAL A 602 16.89 -21.78 50.26
N SER A 603 17.46 -22.70 51.04
CA SER A 603 17.05 -22.95 52.42
C SER A 603 17.26 -21.73 53.34
N GLU A 604 18.37 -20.99 53.16
CA GLU A 604 18.61 -19.74 53.89
C GLU A 604 17.56 -18.69 53.54
N ARG A 605 17.20 -18.53 52.25
CA ARG A 605 16.14 -17.61 51.82
C ARG A 605 14.75 -18.00 52.32
N GLU A 606 14.46 -19.29 52.39
CA GLU A 606 13.22 -19.82 52.97
C GLU A 606 13.10 -19.45 54.45
N LYS A 607 14.15 -19.70 55.25
CA LYS A 607 14.20 -19.37 56.68
C LYS A 607 14.04 -17.87 56.96
N GLU A 608 14.60 -17.03 56.10
CA GLU A 608 14.42 -15.58 56.22
C GLU A 608 12.95 -15.17 56.05
N LEU A 609 12.21 -15.77 55.12
CA LEU A 609 10.77 -15.51 54.99
C LEU A 609 9.96 -16.10 56.15
N ASP A 610 10.38 -17.24 56.71
CA ASP A 610 9.72 -17.84 57.89
C ASP A 610 9.78 -16.91 59.10
N SER A 611 10.94 -16.26 59.32
CA SER A 611 11.11 -15.28 60.39
C SER A 611 10.25 -14.01 60.25
N LEU A 612 9.71 -13.74 59.05
CA LEU A 612 8.79 -12.63 58.79
C LEU A 612 7.32 -13.04 58.93
N ILE A 613 7.03 -14.34 58.94
CA ILE A 613 5.68 -14.89 59.12
C ILE A 613 5.37 -15.11 60.61
N GLU A 614 6.39 -15.51 61.39
CA GLU A 614 6.35 -15.59 62.86
C GLU A 614 6.26 -14.20 63.51
#